data_AF-A0A4R4L1D8-F1
#
_entry.id   AF-A0A4R4L1D8-F1
#
_cell.length_a   1.000
_cell.length_b   1.000
_cell.length_c   1.000
_cell.angle_alpha   90.00
_cell.angle_beta   90.00
_cell.angle_gamma   90.00
#
_symmetry.space_group_name_H-M   'P 1'
#
loop_
_entity.id
_entity.type
_entity.pdbx_description
1 polymer ?
#
loop_
_entity_poly.entity_id
_entity_poly.type
_entity_poly.pdbx_seq_one_letter_code
_entity_poly.pdbx_strand_id
1 'polypeptide(L)'
;MRTKQTWPHMFQCANRPGVAVYQDAGFGVKVAVLETDPSWFICWTRGERHSGGNDIWYYTQGDRVTAMPALYGWGYVAASDVRADRTPDPAITRRCR
;
A
#
# COMPACT_ATOMS: atom_id res chain seq x y z
N MET A 1 10.68 5.55 -11.63
CA MET A 1 10.10 6.87 -12.00
C MET A 1 8.72 6.95 -11.37
N ARG A 2 8.47 7.97 -10.54
CA ARG A 2 7.16 8.21 -9.89
C ARG A 2 6.40 9.24 -10.70
N THR A 3 5.08 9.07 -10.82
CA THR A 3 4.22 10.05 -11.48
C THR A 3 3.12 10.45 -10.50
N LYS A 4 2.99 11.75 -10.20
CA LYS A 4 1.76 12.28 -9.58
C LYS A 4 0.67 12.15 -10.63
N GLN A 5 -0.36 11.35 -10.37
CA GLN A 5 -1.51 11.27 -11.27
C GLN A 5 -2.49 12.42 -11.01
N THR A 6 -3.46 12.56 -11.92
CA THR A 6 -4.46 13.64 -12.01
C THR A 6 -5.38 13.82 -10.79
N TRP A 7 -5.34 12.90 -9.83
CA TRP A 7 -6.12 12.96 -8.60
C TRP A 7 -5.25 13.42 -7.43
N PRO A 8 -5.69 14.44 -6.65
CA PRO A 8 -4.96 14.89 -5.47
C PRO A 8 -4.65 13.71 -4.53
N HIS A 9 -3.38 13.59 -4.16
CA HIS A 9 -2.88 12.60 -3.20
C HIS A 9 -2.85 11.12 -3.66
N MET A 10 -2.90 10.84 -4.97
CA MET A 10 -2.57 9.51 -5.51
C MET A 10 -1.12 9.49 -6.02
N PHE A 11 -0.33 8.57 -5.49
CA PHE A 11 1.09 8.42 -5.80
C PHE A 11 1.35 7.05 -6.43
N GLN A 12 1.88 7.05 -7.65
CA GLN A 12 2.32 5.82 -8.30
C GLN A 12 3.73 5.47 -7.83
N CYS A 13 3.87 4.36 -7.10
CA CYS A 13 5.13 3.89 -6.56
C CYS A 13 5.43 2.49 -7.08
N ALA A 14 6.69 2.20 -7.37
CA ALA A 14 7.10 0.86 -7.71
C ALA A 14 6.91 -0.07 -6.49
N ASN A 15 6.51 -1.31 -6.76
CA ASN A 15 6.24 -2.32 -5.75
C ASN A 15 6.64 -3.69 -6.28
N ARG A 16 6.45 -4.74 -5.49
CA ARG A 16 6.57 -6.12 -5.97
C ARG A 16 5.21 -6.59 -6.53
N PRO A 17 5.15 -7.27 -7.70
CA PRO A 17 3.95 -7.97 -8.15
C PRO A 17 3.59 -9.14 -7.25
N GLY A 18 2.30 -9.45 -7.14
CA GLY A 18 1.77 -10.54 -6.31
C GLY A 18 1.74 -10.22 -4.80
N VAL A 19 1.82 -8.94 -4.43
CA VAL A 19 1.81 -8.52 -3.02
C VAL A 19 0.39 -8.52 -2.47
N ALA A 20 0.23 -9.05 -1.26
CA ALA A 20 -1.06 -9.06 -0.58
C ALA A 20 -1.41 -7.66 -0.03
N VAL A 21 -2.67 -7.28 -0.22
CA VAL A 21 -3.29 -6.13 0.43
C VAL A 21 -4.10 -6.65 1.62
N TYR A 22 -3.85 -6.09 2.80
CA TYR A 22 -4.45 -6.51 4.06
C TYR A 22 -5.55 -5.55 4.50
N GLN A 23 -6.58 -6.06 5.17
CA GLN A 23 -7.69 -5.24 5.68
C GLN A 23 -7.19 -4.08 6.56
N ASP A 24 -6.29 -4.40 7.49
CA ASP A 24 -5.71 -3.48 8.46
C ASP A 24 -4.21 -3.31 8.20
N ALA A 25 -3.58 -2.33 8.85
CA ALA A 25 -2.13 -2.15 8.82
C ALA A 25 -1.42 -3.24 9.66
N GLY A 26 -1.53 -4.49 9.22
CA GLY A 26 -1.01 -5.68 9.88
C GLY A 26 -1.25 -6.94 9.06
N PHE A 27 -0.57 -8.02 9.42
CA PHE A 27 -0.69 -9.32 8.77
C PHE A 27 -1.95 -10.05 9.25
N GLY A 28 -3.10 -9.57 8.78
CA GLY A 28 -4.42 -10.15 9.06
C GLY A 28 -5.09 -10.71 7.81
N VAL A 29 -6.34 -10.31 7.59
CA VAL A 29 -7.14 -10.75 6.44
C VAL A 29 -6.59 -10.14 5.15
N LYS A 30 -6.28 -10.99 4.17
CA LYS A 30 -5.87 -10.59 2.81
C LYS A 30 -7.10 -10.30 1.97
N VAL A 31 -7.33 -9.03 1.66
CA VAL A 31 -8.54 -8.56 0.97
C VAL A 31 -8.34 -8.43 -0.54
N ALA A 32 -7.11 -8.24 -0.99
CA ALA A 32 -6.76 -8.21 -2.41
C ALA A 32 -5.29 -8.53 -2.67
N VAL A 33 -4.91 -8.52 -3.95
CA VAL A 33 -3.54 -8.66 -4.44
C VAL A 33 -3.22 -7.52 -5.40
N LEU A 34 -2.03 -6.93 -5.26
CA LEU A 34 -1.41 -6.10 -6.30
C LEU A 34 -0.73 -7.00 -7.32
N GLU A 35 -1.30 -7.12 -8.52
CA GLU A 35 -0.74 -7.87 -9.64
C GLU A 35 0.17 -7.00 -10.51
N THR A 36 0.02 -5.68 -10.43
CA THR A 36 0.77 -4.67 -11.19
C THR A 36 2.01 -4.16 -10.46
N ASP A 37 2.99 -3.67 -11.24
CA ASP A 37 4.10 -2.81 -10.79
C ASP A 37 4.32 -1.76 -11.90
N PRO A 38 4.18 -0.44 -11.62
CA PRO A 38 3.89 0.17 -10.32
C PRO A 38 2.39 0.28 -9.99
N SER A 39 2.05 0.23 -8.70
CA SER A 39 0.71 0.46 -8.16
C SER A 39 0.57 1.86 -7.55
N TRP A 40 -0.67 2.26 -7.24
CA TRP A 40 -0.96 3.58 -6.67
C TRP A 40 -1.24 3.49 -5.16
N PHE A 41 -0.83 4.51 -4.42
CA PHE A 41 -0.95 4.60 -2.97
C PHE A 41 -1.43 6.00 -2.57
N ILE A 42 -2.19 6.10 -1.48
CA ILE A 42 -2.86 7.36 -1.11
C ILE A 42 -2.30 7.96 0.18
N CYS A 43 -2.11 7.14 1.19
CA CYS A 43 -1.62 7.57 2.50
C CYS A 43 -0.80 6.46 3.15
N TRP A 44 -0.10 6.81 4.22
CA TRP A 44 0.59 5.84 5.07
C TRP A 44 0.04 5.87 6.50
N THR A 45 0.24 4.79 7.24
CA THR A 45 -0.02 4.75 8.68
C THR A 45 1.04 3.92 9.40
N ARG A 46 0.97 3.91 10.73
CA ARG A 46 1.71 2.97 11.57
C ARG A 46 0.84 1.77 11.90
N GLY A 47 1.44 0.59 11.94
CA GLY A 47 0.75 -0.66 12.17
C GLY A 47 1.68 -1.72 12.78
N GLU A 48 1.46 -2.97 12.40
CA GLU A 48 2.30 -4.10 12.82
C GLU A 48 3.73 -3.97 12.28
N ARG A 49 4.72 -4.40 13.08
CA ARG A 49 6.11 -4.46 12.63
C ARG A 49 6.26 -5.55 11.56
N HIS A 50 6.97 -5.25 10.47
CA HIS A 50 7.20 -6.21 9.38
C HIS A 50 8.69 -6.34 9.04
N SER A 51 9.02 -7.21 8.08
CA SER A 51 10.40 -7.55 7.69
C SER A 51 11.23 -6.38 7.18
N GLY A 52 10.62 -5.23 6.89
CA GLY A 52 11.30 -3.98 6.55
C GLY A 52 11.91 -3.25 7.76
N GLY A 53 11.82 -3.81 8.97
CA GLY A 53 12.41 -3.24 10.19
C GLY A 53 11.65 -2.03 10.77
N ASN A 54 10.60 -1.58 10.11
CA ASN A 54 9.73 -0.48 10.53
C ASN A 54 8.27 -0.95 10.64
N ASP A 55 7.38 -0.03 10.99
CA ASP A 55 5.96 -0.24 11.24
C ASP A 55 5.08 0.54 10.24
N ILE A 56 5.60 0.90 9.08
CA ILE A 56 4.91 1.76 8.11
C ILE A 56 4.14 0.91 7.09
N TRP A 57 2.89 1.28 6.89
CA TRP A 57 1.97 0.64 5.95
C TRP A 57 1.37 1.67 5.00
N TYR A 58 1.21 1.32 3.73
CA TYR A 58 0.62 2.19 2.71
C TYR A 58 -0.76 1.71 2.30
N TYR A 59 -1.70 2.65 2.23
CA TYR A 59 -3.07 2.39 1.81
C TYR A 59 -3.22 2.46 0.29
N THR A 60 -3.84 1.44 -0.29
CA THR A 60 -3.97 1.20 -1.73
C THR A 60 -5.25 0.39 -2.03
N GLN A 61 -5.58 0.22 -3.30
CA GLN A 61 -6.56 -0.77 -3.76
C GLN A 61 -5.85 -1.83 -4.59
N GLY A 62 -6.10 -3.10 -4.27
CA GLY A 62 -5.57 -4.22 -5.04
C GLY A 62 -6.20 -4.34 -6.43
N ASP A 63 -5.45 -4.94 -7.35
CA ASP A 63 -5.90 -5.22 -8.73
C ASP A 63 -6.94 -6.33 -8.77
N ARG A 64 -6.81 -7.31 -7.86
CA ARG A 64 -7.75 -8.43 -7.74
C ARG A 64 -8.21 -8.64 -6.30
N VAL A 65 -9.52 -8.51 -6.08
CA VAL A 65 -10.17 -8.80 -4.80
C VAL A 65 -10.08 -10.30 -4.49
N THR A 66 -9.68 -10.65 -3.27
CA THR A 66 -9.58 -12.04 -2.79
C THR A 66 -10.52 -12.35 -1.64
N ALA A 67 -10.88 -11.36 -0.84
CA ALA A 67 -11.82 -11.50 0.27
C ALA A 67 -12.51 -10.17 0.56
N MET A 68 -13.58 -10.21 1.37
CA MET A 68 -14.30 -9.02 1.83
C MET A 68 -14.68 -8.07 0.67
N PRO A 69 -15.55 -8.51 -0.27
CA PRO A 69 -15.87 -7.73 -1.47
C PRO A 69 -16.44 -6.33 -1.15
N ALA A 70 -17.03 -6.15 0.03
CA ALA A 70 -17.49 -4.84 0.53
C ALA A 70 -16.35 -3.80 0.70
N LEU A 71 -15.10 -4.24 0.80
CA LEU A 71 -13.93 -3.35 0.83
C LEU A 71 -13.42 -3.01 -0.57
N TYR A 72 -13.97 -3.60 -1.63
CA TYR A 72 -13.56 -3.34 -3.01
C TYR A 72 -12.03 -3.43 -3.25
N GLY A 73 -11.35 -4.28 -2.49
CA GLY A 73 -9.89 -4.48 -2.54
C GLY A 73 -9.05 -3.40 -1.88
N TRP A 74 -9.67 -2.43 -1.20
CA TRP A 74 -8.98 -1.42 -0.43
C TRP A 74 -8.38 -1.97 0.86
N GLY A 75 -7.15 -1.57 1.14
CA GLY A 75 -6.44 -1.98 2.35
C GLY A 75 -4.99 -1.52 2.36
N TYR A 76 -4.16 -2.22 3.12
CA TYR A 76 -2.80 -1.82 3.45
C TYR A 76 -1.75 -2.80 2.94
N VAL A 77 -0.61 -2.27 2.54
CA VAL A 77 0.59 -3.01 2.14
C VAL A 77 1.75 -2.58 3.02
N ALA A 78 2.54 -3.53 3.50
CA ALA A 78 3.72 -3.26 4.31
C ALA A 78 4.76 -2.47 3.50
N ALA A 79 5.47 -1.53 4.14
CA ALA A 79 6.48 -0.75 3.45
C ALA A 79 7.65 -1.57 2.88
N SER A 80 7.83 -2.82 3.35
CA SER A 80 8.82 -3.76 2.78
C SER A 80 8.49 -4.18 1.34
N ASP A 81 7.23 -4.06 0.91
CA ASP A 81 6.79 -4.43 -0.43
C ASP A 81 6.66 -3.23 -1.38
N VAL A 82 6.89 -2.01 -0.87
CA VAL A 82 6.90 -0.77 -1.65
C VAL A 82 8.34 -0.30 -1.83
N ARG A 83 8.76 -0.09 -3.08
CA ARG A 83 10.12 0.39 -3.37
C ARG A 83 10.20 1.90 -3.14
N ALA A 84 10.72 2.28 -1.99
CA ALA A 84 11.01 3.67 -1.63
C ALA A 84 12.40 3.79 -0.99
N ASP A 85 13.15 4.84 -1.34
CA ASP A 85 14.49 5.10 -0.77
C ASP A 85 14.45 5.48 0.72
N ARG A 86 13.31 5.98 1.19
CA ARG A 86 13.05 6.36 2.58
C ARG A 86 11.65 5.93 2.97
N THR A 87 11.50 5.54 4.24
CA THR A 87 10.22 5.10 4.82
C THR A 87 9.85 5.99 6.02
N PRO A 88 8.64 6.59 6.07
CA PRO A 88 7.65 6.64 4.99
C PRO A 88 8.19 7.37 3.75
N ASP A 89 7.61 7.05 2.61
CA ASP A 89 7.93 7.63 1.33
C ASP A 89 7.70 9.14 1.37
N PRO A 90 8.72 9.99 1.12
CA PRO A 90 8.58 11.44 1.21
C PRO A 90 7.58 12.03 0.20
N ALA A 91 7.21 11.27 -0.86
CA ALA A 91 6.16 11.68 -1.77
C ALA A 91 4.76 11.50 -1.17
N ILE A 92 4.55 10.44 -0.38
CA ILE A 92 3.27 10.15 0.27
C ILE A 92 3.24 10.89 1.61
N THR A 93 2.99 12.19 1.57
CA THR A 93 3.07 13.03 2.78
C THR A 93 1.90 12.85 3.74
N ARG A 94 0.79 12.27 3.28
CA ARG A 94 -0.45 12.15 4.05
C ARG A 94 -0.43 10.91 4.94
N ARG A 95 -0.64 11.10 6.25
CA ARG A 95 -0.97 10.00 7.17
C ARG A 95 -2.47 9.66 7.07
N CYS A 96 -2.82 8.38 7.04
CA CYS A 96 -4.22 7.95 7.11
C CYS A 96 -4.83 8.40 8.45
N ARG A 97 -6.11 8.80 8.43
CA ARG A 97 -6.85 9.24 9.62
C ARG A 97 -7.63 8.07 10.20
#